data_AF-A0A4U0GFP6-F1
#
_entry.id   AF-A0A4U0GFP6-F1
#
_cell.length_a   1.000
_cell.length_b   1.000
_cell.length_c   1.000
_cell.angle_alpha   90.00
_cell.angle_beta   90.00
_cell.angle_gamma   90.00
#
_symmetry.space_group_name_H-M   'P 1'
#
loop_
_entity.id
_entity.type
_entity.pdbx_description
1 polymer ?
#
loop_
_entity_poly.entity_id
_entity_poly.type
_entity_poly.pdbx_seq_one_letter_code
_entity_poly.pdbx_strand_id
1 'polypeptide(L)'
;MKHPIHFTAVLLACSLMSACAVAGTAAEVTPVPEIAPNAAVSKALELNHATAEKSFKVNDQIIGFTVNSPRGRGVIYQVGDDYAVIGTLFGNEGQNLTATHTSEHVFDLAAGFKKLKNDAKTVTEKGSPVVDVWGVYEPHCPYCAMAILDFHAKGINIHWVPVMFLDPNSADIMAAVWAAKDPASVLRDAATAKSAGTLDQFIAAHPVSDKAKAETGVLLQQQYNWMQLAGLQGTPAFVMEVDGKPMVATIEQVVAKYGRAEAAATTPTP
;
A
#
# COMPACT_ATOMS: atom_id res chain seq x y z
N MET A 1 62.12 -35.60 -63.35
CA MET A 1 63.46 -35.82 -62.76
C MET A 1 63.73 -34.69 -61.77
N LYS A 2 64.24 -35.04 -60.57
CA LYS A 2 64.81 -34.19 -59.50
C LYS A 2 63.84 -33.40 -58.59
N HIS A 3 63.35 -34.12 -57.58
CA HIS A 3 63.68 -34.00 -56.13
C HIS A 3 63.61 -32.67 -55.36
N PRO A 4 63.38 -32.76 -54.02
CA PRO A 4 62.45 -31.91 -53.25
C PRO A 4 63.11 -31.20 -52.04
N ILE A 5 62.28 -30.78 -51.07
CA ILE A 5 62.53 -30.59 -49.63
C ILE A 5 62.97 -29.16 -49.23
N HIS A 6 62.21 -28.51 -48.33
CA HIS A 6 62.64 -28.22 -46.94
C HIS A 6 61.50 -27.69 -46.05
N PHE A 7 61.33 -28.41 -44.94
CA PHE A 7 60.67 -28.02 -43.69
C PHE A 7 61.26 -26.73 -43.12
N THR A 8 60.44 -25.87 -42.51
CA THR A 8 60.79 -25.23 -41.24
C THR A 8 59.52 -24.89 -40.45
N ALA A 9 59.41 -25.48 -39.26
CA ALA A 9 58.37 -25.23 -38.28
C ALA A 9 58.62 -23.92 -37.53
N VAL A 10 57.58 -23.12 -37.31
CA VAL A 10 57.58 -22.03 -36.32
C VAL A 10 56.55 -22.37 -35.26
N LEU A 11 57.05 -22.76 -34.08
CA LEU A 11 56.29 -22.91 -32.85
C LEU A 11 55.94 -21.50 -32.33
N LEU A 12 54.65 -21.14 -32.40
CA LEU A 12 54.13 -19.94 -31.73
C LEU A 12 53.63 -20.35 -30.34
N ALA A 13 54.42 -20.04 -29.31
CA ALA A 13 54.04 -20.19 -27.92
C ALA A 13 52.94 -19.17 -27.59
N CYS A 14 51.72 -19.64 -27.37
CA CYS A 14 50.58 -18.84 -26.94
C CYS A 14 50.52 -18.89 -25.41
N SER A 15 51.02 -17.83 -24.76
CA SER A 15 50.97 -17.67 -23.31
C SER A 15 49.53 -17.46 -22.84
N LEU A 16 48.96 -18.44 -22.15
CA LEU A 16 47.72 -18.28 -21.40
C LEU A 16 47.94 -17.35 -20.21
N MET A 17 47.53 -16.09 -20.33
CA MET A 17 47.25 -15.25 -19.17
C MET A 17 45.85 -15.58 -18.66
N SER A 18 45.80 -16.41 -17.62
CA SER A 18 44.59 -16.67 -16.83
C SER A 18 44.28 -15.44 -15.99
N ALA A 19 43.35 -14.60 -16.44
CA ALA A 19 42.81 -13.52 -15.64
C ALA A 19 41.82 -14.11 -14.63
N CYS A 20 42.25 -14.26 -13.37
CA CYS A 20 41.34 -14.44 -12.24
C CYS A 20 40.50 -13.16 -12.09
N ALA A 21 39.31 -13.16 -12.68
CA ALA A 21 38.28 -12.18 -12.37
C ALA A 21 37.76 -12.49 -10.96
N VAL A 22 38.27 -11.77 -9.96
CA VAL A 22 37.66 -11.73 -8.63
C VAL A 22 36.38 -10.91 -8.79
N ALA A 23 35.25 -11.61 -8.85
CA ALA A 23 33.93 -10.99 -8.75
C ALA A 23 33.78 -10.41 -7.34
N GLY A 24 34.15 -9.14 -7.16
CA GLY A 24 33.81 -8.38 -5.97
C GLY A 24 32.31 -8.18 -5.96
N THR A 25 31.61 -8.85 -5.06
CA THR A 25 30.24 -8.50 -4.70
C THR A 25 30.28 -7.09 -4.11
N ALA A 26 29.79 -6.11 -4.87
CA ALA A 26 29.51 -4.78 -4.34
C ALA A 26 28.47 -4.97 -3.23
N ALA A 27 28.90 -4.80 -1.98
CA ALA A 27 27.99 -4.70 -0.86
C ALA A 27 27.07 -3.51 -1.13
N GLU A 28 25.76 -3.73 -1.17
CA GLU A 28 24.77 -2.65 -1.18
C GLU A 28 25.03 -1.79 0.07
N VAL A 29 25.51 -0.56 -0.16
CA VAL A 29 25.71 0.42 0.91
C VAL A 29 24.32 0.76 1.44
N THR A 30 24.01 0.31 2.65
CA THR A 30 22.79 0.70 3.34
C THR A 30 22.82 2.22 3.54
N PRO A 31 21.80 2.97 3.05
CA PRO A 31 21.73 4.40 3.26
C PRO A 31 21.75 4.73 4.75
N VAL A 32 22.62 5.65 5.15
CA VAL A 32 22.72 6.15 6.53
C VAL A 32 22.09 7.54 6.58
N PRO A 33 21.25 7.86 7.59
CA PRO A 33 20.65 9.18 7.71
C PRO A 33 21.72 10.26 7.95
N GLU A 34 21.53 11.44 7.35
CA GLU A 34 22.44 12.58 7.45
C GLU A 34 22.51 13.14 8.88
N ILE A 35 21.36 13.17 9.57
CA ILE A 35 21.24 13.47 10.99
C ILE A 35 21.09 12.14 11.72
N ALA A 36 21.91 11.89 12.75
CA ALA A 36 21.80 10.67 13.53
C ALA A 36 20.52 10.68 14.40
N PRO A 37 19.80 9.55 14.52
CA PRO A 37 18.70 9.42 15.48
C PRO A 37 19.16 9.65 16.93
N ASN A 38 18.40 10.39 17.73
CA ASN A 38 18.65 10.48 19.18
C ASN A 38 18.36 9.13 19.89
N ALA A 39 18.52 9.11 21.22
CA ALA A 39 18.28 7.92 22.04
C ALA A 39 16.83 7.42 21.93
N ALA A 40 15.84 8.32 21.91
CA ALA A 40 14.43 7.96 21.82
C ALA A 40 14.08 7.27 20.50
N VAL A 41 14.50 7.86 19.37
CA VAL A 41 14.27 7.25 18.04
C VAL A 41 15.07 5.96 17.88
N SER A 42 16.32 5.93 18.34
CA SER A 42 17.13 4.70 18.33
C SER A 42 16.45 3.56 19.08
N LYS A 43 15.85 3.85 20.25
CA LYS A 43 15.11 2.85 21.01
C LYS A 43 13.82 2.41 20.33
N ALA A 44 13.10 3.35 19.71
CA ALA A 44 11.90 3.04 18.94
C ALA A 44 12.20 2.14 17.72
N LEU A 45 13.30 2.39 17.01
CA LEU A 45 13.77 1.56 15.91
C LEU A 45 14.05 0.12 16.36
N GLU A 46 14.79 -0.05 17.46
CA GLU A 46 15.10 -1.36 18.05
C GLU A 46 13.83 -2.15 18.38
N LEU A 47 12.88 -1.54 19.09
CA LEU A 47 11.62 -2.18 19.52
C LEU A 47 10.72 -2.59 18.34
N ASN A 48 10.84 -1.91 17.20
CA ASN A 48 10.06 -2.19 16.00
C ASN A 48 10.83 -3.01 14.96
N HIS A 49 12.04 -3.48 15.29
CA HIS A 49 12.95 -4.16 14.36
C HIS A 49 13.16 -3.35 13.07
N ALA A 50 13.29 -2.04 13.21
CA ALA A 50 13.38 -1.10 12.10
C ALA A 50 14.78 -0.48 11.98
N THR A 51 15.10 0.02 10.80
CA THR A 51 16.32 0.78 10.50
C THR A 51 15.95 2.15 9.94
N ALA A 52 16.67 3.20 10.34
CA ALA A 52 16.55 4.51 9.70
C ALA A 52 17.42 4.55 8.43
N GLU A 53 16.86 5.06 7.34
CA GLU A 53 17.53 5.12 6.02
C GLU A 53 17.90 6.55 5.62
N LYS A 54 17.05 7.53 5.94
CA LYS A 54 17.25 8.97 5.65
C LYS A 54 16.69 9.81 6.79
N SER A 55 17.20 11.02 6.92
CA SER A 55 16.64 12.06 7.80
C SER A 55 16.25 13.29 6.99
N PHE A 56 15.27 14.05 7.47
CA PHE A 56 14.86 15.32 6.89
C PHE A 56 14.35 16.26 7.99
N LYS A 57 14.60 17.56 7.83
CA LYS A 57 14.14 18.57 8.80
C LYS A 57 12.68 18.92 8.50
N VAL A 58 11.81 18.80 9.51
CA VAL A 58 10.41 19.27 9.43
C VAL A 58 10.34 20.71 9.91
N ASN A 59 10.91 21.01 11.08
CA ASN A 59 11.13 22.36 11.60
C ASN A 59 12.28 22.34 12.62
N ASP A 60 12.46 23.40 13.40
CA ASP A 60 13.56 23.50 14.37
C ASP A 60 13.48 22.51 15.54
N GLN A 61 12.31 21.94 15.82
CA GLN A 61 12.08 20.99 16.91
C GLN A 61 11.78 19.56 16.44
N ILE A 62 11.58 19.36 15.14
CA ILE A 62 11.12 18.09 14.58
C ILE A 62 12.02 17.65 13.44
N ILE A 63 12.59 16.45 13.58
CA ILE A 63 13.35 15.76 12.54
C ILE A 63 12.59 14.49 12.17
N GLY A 64 12.32 14.29 10.88
CA GLY A 64 11.75 13.07 10.36
C GLY A 64 12.83 12.09 9.92
N PHE A 65 12.56 10.80 10.11
CA PHE A 65 13.40 9.70 9.67
C PHE A 65 12.59 8.76 8.79
N THR A 66 13.05 8.48 7.57
CA THR A 66 12.50 7.37 6.81
C THR A 66 12.99 6.08 7.43
N VAL A 67 12.09 5.16 7.69
CA VAL A 67 12.42 3.89 8.34
C VAL A 67 12.01 2.72 7.46
N ASN A 68 12.74 1.61 7.56
CA ASN A 68 12.40 0.33 6.98
C ASN A 68 12.23 -0.70 8.10
N SER A 69 11.16 -1.48 8.05
CA SER A 69 10.82 -2.47 9.07
C SER A 69 10.15 -3.69 8.42
N PRO A 70 9.99 -4.81 9.16
CA PRO A 70 9.17 -5.93 8.69
C PRO A 70 7.73 -5.56 8.34
N ARG A 71 7.21 -4.44 8.86
CA ARG A 71 5.86 -3.93 8.58
C ARG A 71 5.80 -3.01 7.37
N GLY A 72 6.93 -2.75 6.71
CA GLY A 72 7.06 -1.82 5.59
C GLY A 72 7.91 -0.60 5.92
N ARG A 73 8.01 0.30 4.94
CA ARG A 73 8.71 1.58 5.07
C ARG A 73 7.76 2.66 5.58
N GLY A 74 8.28 3.63 6.33
CA GLY A 74 7.46 4.71 6.91
C GLY A 74 8.29 5.87 7.41
N VAL A 75 7.68 6.69 8.28
CA VAL A 75 8.34 7.84 8.92
C VAL A 75 8.22 7.72 10.44
N ILE A 76 9.32 7.96 11.14
CA ILE A 76 9.35 8.22 12.59
C ILE A 76 9.82 9.67 12.80
N TYR A 77 9.21 10.38 13.73
CA TYR A 77 9.62 11.73 14.07
C TYR A 77 10.34 11.76 15.41
N GLN A 78 11.49 12.41 15.44
CA GLN A 78 12.06 12.95 16.66
C GLN A 78 11.38 14.28 16.98
N VAL A 79 10.91 14.45 18.21
CA VAL A 79 10.29 15.70 18.68
C VAL A 79 11.04 16.18 19.92
N GLY A 80 11.68 17.34 19.79
CA GLY A 80 12.64 17.82 20.79
C GLY A 80 13.79 16.83 20.98
N ASP A 81 14.30 16.77 22.21
CA ASP A 81 15.48 15.95 22.54
C ASP A 81 15.12 14.55 23.06
N ASP A 82 13.89 14.35 23.53
CA ASP A 82 13.53 13.18 24.35
C ASP A 82 12.42 12.29 23.77
N TYR A 83 11.75 12.72 22.69
CA TYR A 83 10.57 12.01 22.19
C TYR A 83 10.75 11.46 20.78
N ALA A 84 10.21 10.26 20.58
CA ALA A 84 9.97 9.66 19.28
C ALA A 84 8.47 9.46 19.07
N VAL A 85 7.96 9.87 17.92
CA VAL A 85 6.55 9.76 17.54
C VAL A 85 6.44 8.90 16.28
N ILE A 86 5.66 7.83 16.39
CA ILE A 86 5.25 6.97 15.27
C ILE A 86 3.77 7.24 15.01
N GLY A 87 3.44 7.84 13.87
CA GLY A 87 2.05 8.15 13.52
C GLY A 87 1.90 9.29 12.52
N THR A 88 0.72 9.91 12.55
CA THR A 88 0.36 11.02 11.66
C THR A 88 0.64 12.36 12.33
N LEU A 89 1.45 13.20 11.69
CA LEU A 89 1.69 14.58 12.07
C LEU A 89 0.74 15.48 11.28
N PHE A 90 -0.09 16.24 11.99
CA PHE A 90 -0.92 17.28 11.40
C PHE A 90 -0.30 18.64 11.64
N GLY A 91 -0.34 19.50 10.63
CA GLY A 91 0.03 20.90 10.78
C GLY A 91 -1.09 21.73 11.41
N ASN A 92 -0.78 22.99 11.67
CA ASN A 92 -1.68 23.98 12.27
C ASN A 92 -2.95 24.27 11.45
N GLU A 93 -2.96 23.97 10.16
CA GLU A 93 -4.10 24.16 9.24
C GLU A 93 -4.85 22.84 8.98
N GLY A 94 -4.53 21.78 9.74
CA GLY A 94 -5.15 20.46 9.59
C GLY A 94 -4.59 19.62 8.43
N GLN A 95 -3.54 20.09 7.77
CA GLN A 95 -2.85 19.35 6.71
C GLN A 95 -2.13 18.11 7.27
N ASN A 96 -2.25 16.96 6.59
CA ASN A 96 -1.52 15.76 6.94
C ASN A 96 -0.07 15.84 6.43
N LEU A 97 0.85 16.27 7.31
CA LEU A 97 2.27 16.41 6.99
C LEU A 97 2.95 15.06 6.79
N THR A 98 2.54 14.01 7.54
CA THR A 98 3.10 12.67 7.33
C THR A 98 2.84 12.14 5.93
N ALA A 99 1.66 12.36 5.36
CA ALA A 99 1.37 11.96 3.99
C ALA A 99 2.31 12.67 3.00
N THR A 100 2.57 13.96 3.21
CA THR A 100 3.50 14.77 2.39
C THR A 100 4.92 14.22 2.49
N HIS A 101 5.46 14.08 3.70
CA HIS A 101 6.82 13.58 3.91
C HIS A 101 7.01 12.13 3.43
N THR A 102 5.97 11.29 3.58
CA THR A 102 5.99 9.92 3.04
C THR A 102 6.11 9.96 1.52
N SER A 103 5.34 10.82 0.85
CA SER A 103 5.42 11.00 -0.60
C SER A 103 6.78 11.51 -1.07
N GLU A 104 7.43 12.38 -0.30
CA GLU A 104 8.69 13.01 -0.68
C GLU A 104 9.91 12.11 -0.40
N HIS A 105 9.85 11.31 0.67
CA HIS A 105 11.05 10.64 1.19
C HIS A 105 10.98 9.12 1.22
N VAL A 106 9.78 8.54 1.32
CA VAL A 106 9.59 7.10 1.51
C VAL A 106 9.18 6.42 0.22
N PHE A 107 8.11 6.93 -0.40
CA PHE A 107 7.42 6.29 -1.50
C PHE A 107 6.85 7.33 -2.45
N ASP A 108 7.16 7.22 -3.73
CA ASP A 108 6.50 8.04 -4.75
C ASP A 108 5.03 7.62 -4.86
N LEU A 109 4.16 8.35 -4.15
CA LEU A 109 2.73 8.08 -4.14
C LEU A 109 2.12 8.18 -5.55
N ALA A 110 2.64 9.03 -6.43
CA ALA A 110 2.16 9.16 -7.81
C ALA A 110 2.47 7.90 -8.64
N ALA A 111 3.73 7.46 -8.64
CA ALA A 111 4.11 6.23 -9.32
C ALA A 111 3.42 5.00 -8.70
N GLY A 112 3.36 4.95 -7.37
CA GLY A 112 2.71 3.91 -6.60
C GLY A 112 1.21 3.81 -6.86
N PHE A 113 0.52 4.94 -6.85
CA PHE A 113 -0.91 4.99 -7.13
C PHE A 113 -1.20 4.65 -8.59
N LYS A 114 -0.39 5.13 -9.54
CA LYS A 114 -0.49 4.70 -10.94
C LYS A 114 -0.37 3.17 -11.07
N LYS A 115 0.56 2.54 -10.35
CA LYS A 115 0.69 1.08 -10.30
C LYS A 115 -0.54 0.42 -9.70
N LEU A 116 -1.06 0.92 -8.58
CA LEU A 116 -2.29 0.42 -7.98
C LEU A 116 -3.46 0.46 -8.97
N LYS A 117 -3.69 1.61 -9.63
CA LYS A 117 -4.80 1.77 -10.60
C LYS A 117 -4.77 0.72 -11.70
N ASN A 118 -3.58 0.31 -12.13
CA ASN A 118 -3.40 -0.64 -13.22
C ASN A 118 -3.48 -2.10 -12.76
N ASP A 119 -2.94 -2.40 -11.57
CA ASP A 119 -2.64 -3.77 -11.17
C ASP A 119 -3.54 -4.30 -10.06
N ALA A 120 -4.18 -3.41 -9.29
CA ALA A 120 -5.02 -3.82 -8.16
C ALA A 120 -6.28 -4.51 -8.65
N LYS A 121 -6.61 -5.62 -8.00
CA LYS A 121 -7.87 -6.32 -8.23
C LYS A 121 -8.95 -5.68 -7.36
N THR A 122 -9.65 -4.73 -7.94
CA THR A 122 -10.67 -3.95 -7.24
C THR A 122 -12.06 -4.60 -7.31
N VAL A 123 -12.94 -4.19 -6.39
CA VAL A 123 -14.39 -4.42 -6.49
C VAL A 123 -15.05 -3.06 -6.71
N THR A 124 -15.83 -2.93 -7.78
CA THR A 124 -16.48 -1.68 -8.17
C THR A 124 -17.93 -1.96 -8.54
N GLU A 125 -18.86 -1.09 -8.12
CA GLU A 125 -20.27 -1.22 -8.50
C GLU A 125 -20.46 -1.06 -10.02
N LYS A 126 -21.27 -1.92 -10.63
CA LYS A 126 -21.63 -1.82 -12.04
C LYS A 126 -22.86 -0.91 -12.21
N GLY A 127 -22.90 -0.13 -13.30
CA GLY A 127 -24.11 0.57 -13.74
C GLY A 127 -24.37 1.95 -13.13
N SER A 128 -23.56 2.38 -12.18
CA SER A 128 -23.57 3.75 -11.65
C SER A 128 -22.25 4.45 -12.00
N PRO A 129 -22.22 5.79 -12.14
CA PRO A 129 -20.97 6.52 -12.32
C PRO A 129 -19.99 6.18 -11.19
N VAL A 130 -18.86 5.60 -11.57
CA VAL A 130 -17.74 5.33 -10.66
C VAL A 130 -16.92 6.59 -10.56
N VAL A 131 -16.59 6.99 -9.33
CA VAL A 131 -15.71 8.12 -9.08
C VAL A 131 -14.28 7.63 -8.89
N ASP A 132 -13.32 8.47 -9.29
CA ASP A 132 -11.88 8.20 -9.17
C ASP A 132 -11.42 8.32 -7.71
N VAL A 133 -11.90 7.38 -6.89
CA VAL A 133 -11.56 7.16 -5.49
C VAL A 133 -11.25 5.68 -5.32
N TRP A 134 -10.13 5.38 -4.68
CA TRP A 134 -9.72 4.02 -4.33
C TRP A 134 -9.84 3.87 -2.82
N GLY A 135 -10.75 3.02 -2.38
CA GLY A 135 -10.98 2.72 -0.97
C GLY A 135 -10.25 1.46 -0.57
N VAL A 136 -9.19 1.59 0.22
CA VAL A 136 -8.50 0.45 0.84
C VAL A 136 -9.34 -0.04 2.01
N TYR A 137 -9.69 -1.31 2.02
CA TYR A 137 -10.54 -1.88 3.06
C TYR A 137 -10.11 -3.28 3.45
N GLU A 138 -10.44 -3.66 4.67
CA GLU A 138 -10.21 -5.00 5.21
C GLU A 138 -11.59 -5.64 5.50
N PRO A 139 -11.89 -6.88 5.05
CA PRO A 139 -13.22 -7.48 5.20
C PRO A 139 -13.74 -7.66 6.64
N HIS A 140 -12.85 -7.89 7.59
CA HIS A 140 -13.15 -8.04 9.02
C HIS A 140 -13.16 -6.70 9.78
N CYS A 141 -12.82 -5.58 9.15
CA CYS A 141 -12.84 -4.25 9.74
C CYS A 141 -14.28 -3.70 9.83
N PRO A 142 -14.81 -3.42 11.04
CA PRO A 142 -16.19 -2.93 11.20
C PRO A 142 -16.41 -1.55 10.58
N TYR A 143 -15.43 -0.65 10.66
CA TYR A 143 -15.52 0.68 10.04
C TYR A 143 -15.51 0.61 8.50
N CYS A 144 -14.88 -0.42 7.95
CA CYS A 144 -14.84 -0.67 6.51
C CYS A 144 -16.22 -1.10 6.00
N ALA A 145 -16.88 -1.99 6.74
CA ALA A 145 -18.26 -2.37 6.46
C ALA A 145 -19.19 -1.15 6.49
N MET A 146 -19.06 -0.28 7.50
CA MET A 146 -19.83 0.96 7.59
C MET A 146 -19.59 1.87 6.38
N ALA A 147 -18.33 2.08 5.99
CA ALA A 147 -17.99 2.95 4.85
C ALA A 147 -18.53 2.42 3.53
N ILE A 148 -18.45 1.10 3.28
CA ILE A 148 -19.01 0.45 2.10
C ILE A 148 -20.52 0.71 1.99
N LEU A 149 -21.25 0.50 3.10
CA LEU A 149 -22.70 0.66 3.14
C LEU A 149 -23.12 2.14 3.01
N ASP A 150 -22.42 3.05 3.68
CA ASP A 150 -22.73 4.48 3.61
C ASP A 150 -22.45 5.06 2.22
N PHE A 151 -21.32 4.73 1.60
CA PHE A 151 -21.01 5.16 0.23
C PHE A 151 -22.01 4.62 -0.78
N HIS A 152 -22.40 3.35 -0.66
CA HIS A 152 -23.47 2.78 -1.46
C HIS A 152 -24.79 3.55 -1.29
N ALA A 153 -25.21 3.83 -0.05
CA ALA A 153 -26.44 4.57 0.24
C ALA A 153 -26.42 6.00 -0.35
N LYS A 154 -25.24 6.65 -0.36
CA LYS A 154 -25.04 7.96 -0.99
C LYS A 154 -24.87 7.89 -2.52
N GLY A 155 -24.76 6.68 -3.09
CA GLY A 155 -24.48 6.44 -4.50
C GLY A 155 -23.08 6.82 -4.95
N ILE A 156 -22.13 6.86 -4.01
CA ILE A 156 -20.72 7.08 -4.29
C ILE A 156 -20.12 5.70 -4.61
N ASN A 157 -19.82 5.46 -5.88
CA ASN A 157 -19.25 4.18 -6.30
C ASN A 157 -17.74 4.36 -6.46
N ILE A 158 -16.98 3.67 -5.62
CA ILE A 158 -15.52 3.76 -5.61
C ILE A 158 -14.89 2.43 -6.01
N HIS A 159 -13.59 2.46 -6.28
CA HIS A 159 -12.78 1.27 -6.50
C HIS A 159 -12.31 0.69 -5.16
N TRP A 160 -12.98 -0.34 -4.67
CA TRP A 160 -12.59 -0.98 -3.41
C TRP A 160 -11.37 -1.89 -3.60
N VAL A 161 -10.29 -1.61 -2.88
CA VAL A 161 -9.02 -2.36 -2.86
C VAL A 161 -8.96 -3.17 -1.57
N PRO A 162 -9.18 -4.49 -1.61
CA PRO A 162 -9.17 -5.31 -0.40
C PRO A 162 -7.75 -5.57 0.10
N VAL A 163 -7.56 -5.58 1.41
CA VAL A 163 -6.32 -6.00 2.06
C VAL A 163 -6.62 -7.06 3.13
N MET A 164 -5.59 -7.74 3.63
CA MET A 164 -5.73 -8.79 4.64
C MET A 164 -4.64 -8.64 5.70
N PHE A 165 -5.05 -8.23 6.89
CA PHE A 165 -4.15 -8.18 8.05
C PHE A 165 -4.88 -8.33 9.40
N LEU A 166 -6.22 -8.26 9.43
CA LEU A 166 -6.98 -8.46 10.67
C LEU A 166 -7.33 -9.93 10.90
N ASP A 167 -7.76 -10.64 9.86
CA ASP A 167 -8.12 -12.05 9.96
C ASP A 167 -7.72 -12.82 8.69
N PRO A 168 -7.12 -14.03 8.80
CA PRO A 168 -6.78 -14.85 7.64
C PRO A 168 -8.00 -15.26 6.79
N ASN A 169 -9.20 -15.29 7.36
CA ASN A 169 -10.42 -15.63 6.64
C ASN A 169 -10.92 -14.50 5.73
N SER A 170 -10.25 -13.33 5.74
CA SER A 170 -10.47 -12.29 4.71
C SER A 170 -10.20 -12.81 3.30
N ALA A 171 -9.32 -13.80 3.15
CA ALA A 171 -9.10 -14.47 1.86
C ALA A 171 -10.34 -15.26 1.39
N ASP A 172 -11.07 -15.93 2.28
CA ASP A 172 -12.28 -16.67 1.92
C ASP A 172 -13.38 -15.72 1.43
N ILE A 173 -13.60 -14.63 2.15
CA ILE A 173 -14.57 -13.59 1.79
C ILE A 173 -14.25 -13.03 0.40
N MET A 174 -12.99 -12.67 0.17
CA MET A 174 -12.60 -12.05 -1.10
C MET A 174 -12.57 -13.03 -2.28
N ALA A 175 -12.25 -14.30 -2.03
CA ALA A 175 -12.35 -15.32 -3.05
C ALA A 175 -13.81 -15.50 -3.50
N ALA A 176 -14.76 -15.50 -2.56
CA ALA A 176 -16.19 -15.56 -2.85
C ALA A 176 -16.68 -14.32 -3.61
N VAL A 177 -16.31 -13.13 -3.14
CA VAL A 177 -16.65 -11.84 -3.78
C VAL A 177 -16.16 -11.80 -5.22
N TRP A 178 -14.89 -12.13 -5.48
CA TRP A 178 -14.32 -12.07 -6.83
C TRP A 178 -14.81 -13.18 -7.77
N ALA A 179 -15.29 -14.30 -7.23
CA ALA A 179 -15.87 -15.37 -8.05
C ALA A 179 -17.33 -15.08 -8.44
N ALA A 180 -18.00 -14.13 -7.77
CA ALA A 180 -19.40 -13.84 -8.00
C ALA A 180 -19.66 -13.15 -9.35
N LYS A 181 -20.87 -13.33 -9.89
CA LYS A 181 -21.32 -12.63 -11.11
C LYS A 181 -21.45 -11.12 -10.89
N ASP A 182 -21.85 -10.74 -9.67
CA ASP A 182 -21.90 -9.37 -9.19
C ASP A 182 -21.05 -9.23 -7.91
N PRO A 183 -19.73 -9.00 -8.06
CA PRO A 183 -18.82 -8.84 -6.93
C PRO A 183 -19.22 -7.69 -6.00
N ALA A 184 -19.77 -6.60 -6.52
CA ALA A 184 -20.16 -5.46 -5.70
C ALA A 184 -21.35 -5.80 -4.79
N SER A 185 -22.33 -6.55 -5.29
CA SER A 185 -23.43 -7.03 -4.45
C SER A 185 -22.94 -7.96 -3.36
N VAL A 186 -22.09 -8.94 -3.70
CA VAL A 186 -21.58 -9.89 -2.69
C VAL A 186 -20.67 -9.19 -1.67
N LEU A 187 -19.94 -8.15 -2.07
CA LEU A 187 -19.20 -7.29 -1.14
C LEU A 187 -20.12 -6.57 -0.14
N ARG A 188 -21.26 -6.02 -0.60
CA ARG A 188 -22.25 -5.38 0.27
C ARG A 188 -22.92 -6.37 1.22
N ASP A 189 -23.17 -7.59 0.76
CA ASP A 189 -23.70 -8.66 1.60
C ASP A 189 -22.70 -9.03 2.71
N ALA A 190 -21.41 -9.16 2.37
CA ALA A 190 -20.35 -9.38 3.34
C ALA A 190 -20.21 -8.22 4.34
N ALA A 191 -20.26 -6.97 3.87
CA ALA A 191 -20.25 -5.79 4.74
C ALA A 191 -21.46 -5.77 5.69
N THR A 192 -22.65 -6.10 5.19
CA THR A 192 -23.86 -6.21 6.00
C THR A 192 -23.73 -7.31 7.06
N ALA A 193 -23.21 -8.48 6.69
CA ALA A 193 -22.94 -9.58 7.62
C ALA A 193 -21.91 -9.16 8.68
N LYS A 194 -20.87 -8.41 8.30
CA LYS A 194 -19.90 -7.87 9.26
C LYS A 194 -20.56 -6.90 10.25
N SER A 195 -21.39 -5.98 9.79
CA SER A 195 -22.12 -5.03 10.65
C SER A 195 -23.12 -5.74 11.57
N ALA A 196 -23.70 -6.86 11.14
CA ALA A 196 -24.63 -7.67 11.93
C ALA A 196 -23.94 -8.69 12.87
N GLY A 197 -22.61 -8.84 12.79
CA GLY A 197 -21.88 -9.86 13.56
C GLY A 197 -22.09 -11.29 13.07
N THR A 198 -22.47 -11.47 11.80
CA THR A 198 -22.79 -12.76 11.17
C THR A 198 -21.82 -13.15 10.05
N LEU A 199 -20.60 -12.59 10.04
CA LEU A 199 -19.62 -12.80 8.98
C LEU A 199 -19.22 -14.28 8.80
N ASP A 200 -19.14 -15.05 9.89
CA ASP A 200 -18.87 -16.50 9.82
C ASP A 200 -19.96 -17.26 9.06
N GLN A 201 -21.22 -16.84 9.20
CA GLN A 201 -22.34 -17.43 8.47
C GLN A 201 -22.26 -17.10 6.98
N PHE A 202 -21.84 -15.88 6.64
CA PHE A 202 -21.56 -15.49 5.25
C PHE A 202 -20.46 -16.37 4.64
N ILE A 203 -19.35 -16.58 5.35
CA ILE A 203 -18.24 -17.44 4.89
C ILE A 203 -18.73 -18.88 4.68
N ALA A 204 -19.48 -19.43 5.63
CA ALA A 204 -20.03 -20.78 5.53
C ALA A 204 -21.01 -20.95 4.34
N ALA A 205 -21.78 -19.91 4.02
CA ALA A 205 -22.70 -19.91 2.89
C ALA A 205 -22.01 -19.73 1.53
N HIS A 206 -20.75 -19.28 1.51
CA HIS A 206 -19.97 -19.02 0.29
C HIS A 206 -18.66 -19.81 0.30
N PRO A 207 -18.71 -21.16 0.28
CA PRO A 207 -17.50 -21.97 0.32
C PRO A 207 -16.64 -21.72 -0.92
N VAL A 208 -15.34 -21.61 -0.71
CA VAL A 208 -14.33 -21.47 -1.77
C VAL A 208 -13.34 -22.63 -1.69
N SER A 209 -12.67 -22.93 -2.80
CA SER A 209 -11.61 -23.95 -2.79
C SER A 209 -10.36 -23.43 -2.09
N ASP A 210 -9.57 -24.34 -1.48
CA ASP A 210 -8.28 -24.01 -0.87
C ASP A 210 -7.34 -23.30 -1.86
N LYS A 211 -7.38 -23.71 -3.13
CA LYS A 211 -6.63 -23.07 -4.21
C LYS A 211 -7.04 -21.61 -4.39
N ALA A 212 -8.35 -21.33 -4.49
CA ALA A 212 -8.87 -19.98 -4.65
C ALA A 212 -8.54 -19.10 -3.43
N LYS A 213 -8.61 -19.67 -2.22
CA LYS A 213 -8.19 -19.00 -0.97
C LYS A 213 -6.71 -18.62 -1.01
N ALA A 214 -5.84 -19.55 -1.36
CA ALA A 214 -4.39 -19.32 -1.42
C ALA A 214 -4.02 -18.25 -2.47
N GLU A 215 -4.57 -18.35 -3.68
CA GLU A 215 -4.35 -17.36 -4.74
C GLU A 215 -4.86 -15.97 -4.35
N THR A 216 -6.02 -15.92 -3.69
CA THR A 216 -6.59 -14.67 -3.15
C THR A 216 -5.69 -14.08 -2.06
N GLY A 217 -5.20 -14.89 -1.12
CA GLY A 217 -4.31 -14.44 -0.06
C GLY A 217 -3.04 -13.75 -0.59
N VAL A 218 -2.45 -14.27 -1.68
CA VAL A 218 -1.28 -13.62 -2.33
C VAL A 218 -1.63 -12.23 -2.86
N LEU A 219 -2.79 -12.08 -3.51
CA LEU A 219 -3.25 -10.79 -4.04
C LEU A 219 -3.54 -9.79 -2.91
N LEU A 220 -4.21 -10.23 -1.84
CA LEU A 220 -4.49 -9.37 -0.69
C LEU A 220 -3.21 -8.92 0.00
N GLN A 221 -2.21 -9.80 0.09
CA GLN A 221 -0.89 -9.44 0.63
C GLN A 221 -0.17 -8.40 -0.24
N GLN A 222 -0.24 -8.52 -1.57
CA GLN A 222 0.35 -7.53 -2.48
C GLN A 222 -0.31 -6.15 -2.31
N GLN A 223 -1.63 -6.11 -2.18
CA GLN A 223 -2.38 -4.88 -1.97
C GLN A 223 -2.11 -4.28 -0.57
N TYR A 224 -1.94 -5.13 0.46
CA TYR A 224 -1.51 -4.68 1.78
C TYR A 224 -0.10 -4.09 1.75
N ASN A 225 0.84 -4.72 1.03
CA ASN A 225 2.18 -4.16 0.88
C ASN A 225 2.15 -2.77 0.22
N TRP A 226 1.29 -2.57 -0.77
CA TRP A 226 1.07 -1.24 -1.34
C TRP A 226 0.50 -0.26 -0.33
N MET A 227 -0.53 -0.67 0.45
CA MET A 227 -1.12 0.16 1.50
C MET A 227 -0.05 0.67 2.48
N GLN A 228 0.83 -0.22 2.94
CA GLN A 228 1.93 0.11 3.83
C GLN A 228 2.92 1.09 3.18
N LEU A 229 3.31 0.83 1.93
CA LEU A 229 4.22 1.72 1.19
C LEU A 229 3.61 3.10 0.94
N ALA A 230 2.30 3.17 0.71
CA ALA A 230 1.56 4.41 0.55
C ALA A 230 1.37 5.18 1.88
N GLY A 231 1.90 4.66 2.99
CA GLY A 231 1.79 5.27 4.32
C GLY A 231 0.39 5.18 4.93
N LEU A 232 -0.48 4.33 4.38
CA LEU A 232 -1.83 4.11 4.90
C LEU A 232 -1.74 3.13 6.06
N GLN A 233 -1.94 3.61 7.29
CA GLN A 233 -1.71 2.79 8.49
C GLN A 233 -2.94 2.05 9.01
N GLY A 234 -4.10 2.21 8.36
CA GLY A 234 -5.34 1.59 8.79
C GLY A 234 -6.39 1.57 7.68
N THR A 235 -7.49 0.88 7.95
CA THR A 235 -8.64 0.78 7.06
C THR A 235 -9.92 1.25 7.79
N PRO A 236 -10.90 1.85 7.08
CA PRO A 236 -10.83 2.22 5.67
C PRO A 236 -9.87 3.40 5.45
N ALA A 237 -9.21 3.42 4.29
CA ALA A 237 -8.41 4.56 3.84
C ALA A 237 -8.75 4.88 2.38
N PHE A 238 -8.71 6.16 2.01
CA PHE A 238 -9.12 6.60 0.68
C PHE A 238 -8.00 7.34 -0.01
N VAL A 239 -7.82 7.06 -1.30
CA VAL A 239 -6.91 7.81 -2.17
C VAL A 239 -7.68 8.28 -3.39
N MET A 240 -7.51 9.56 -3.72
CA MET A 240 -8.19 10.20 -4.85
C MET A 240 -7.25 11.20 -5.53
N GLU A 241 -7.57 11.62 -6.75
CA GLU A 241 -6.81 12.68 -7.43
C GLU A 241 -7.42 14.06 -7.15
N VAL A 242 -6.53 15.00 -6.82
CA VAL A 242 -6.79 16.44 -6.69
C VAL A 242 -5.74 17.17 -7.51
N ASP A 243 -6.18 17.96 -8.50
CA ASP A 243 -5.31 18.70 -9.43
C ASP A 243 -4.23 17.82 -10.10
N GLY A 244 -4.61 16.59 -10.47
CA GLY A 244 -3.73 15.63 -11.13
C GLY A 244 -2.70 14.95 -10.22
N LYS A 245 -2.78 15.15 -8.89
CA LYS A 245 -1.92 14.51 -7.90
C LYS A 245 -2.73 13.58 -6.99
N PRO A 246 -2.24 12.37 -6.66
CA PRO A 246 -2.89 11.55 -5.66
C PRO A 246 -2.80 12.20 -4.29
N MET A 247 -3.89 12.09 -3.54
CA MET A 247 -4.04 12.59 -2.20
C MET A 247 -4.73 11.52 -1.36
N VAL A 248 -4.20 11.28 -0.16
CA VAL A 248 -4.92 10.52 0.88
C VAL A 248 -6.06 11.39 1.39
N ALA A 249 -7.28 10.89 1.30
CA ALA A 249 -8.49 11.63 1.60
C ALA A 249 -9.24 11.09 2.82
N THR A 250 -9.96 11.98 3.49
CA THR A 250 -10.94 11.63 4.52
C THR A 250 -12.29 11.29 3.89
N ILE A 251 -13.18 10.65 4.66
CA ILE A 251 -14.57 10.39 4.25
C ILE A 251 -15.28 11.69 3.89
N GLU A 252 -15.10 12.74 4.70
CA GLU A 252 -15.72 14.05 4.48
C GLU A 252 -15.25 14.68 3.17
N GLN A 253 -13.96 14.56 2.83
CA GLN A 253 -13.42 15.07 1.56
C GLN A 253 -14.01 14.32 0.35
N VAL A 254 -14.17 12.99 0.45
CA VAL A 254 -14.81 12.17 -0.59
C VAL A 254 -16.28 12.56 -0.75
N VAL A 255 -17.02 12.65 0.36
CA VAL A 255 -18.45 13.00 0.35
C VAL A 255 -18.67 14.44 -0.13
N ALA A 256 -17.83 15.40 0.28
CA ALA A 256 -17.94 16.78 -0.18
C ALA A 256 -17.74 16.92 -1.70
N LYS A 257 -16.86 16.09 -2.29
CA LYS A 257 -16.58 16.13 -3.73
C LYS A 257 -17.59 15.34 -4.57
N TYR A 258 -18.04 14.18 -4.08
CA TYR A 258 -18.78 13.20 -4.88
C TYR A 258 -20.12 12.79 -4.31
N GLY A 259 -20.42 13.17 -3.06
CA GLY A 259 -21.73 12.95 -2.48
C GLY A 259 -22.79 13.62 -3.35
N ARG A 260 -23.82 12.86 -3.72
CA ARG A 260 -25.03 13.49 -4.25
C ARG A 260 -25.55 14.40 -3.14
N ALA A 261 -25.81 15.67 -3.47
CA ALA A 261 -26.64 16.50 -2.60
C ALA A 261 -27.85 15.65 -2.22
N GLU A 262 -28.12 15.47 -0.92
CA GLU A 262 -29.28 14.72 -0.46
C GLU A 262 -30.45 15.11 -1.35
N ALA A 263 -31.10 14.13 -1.97
CA ALA A 263 -32.34 14.38 -2.67
C ALA A 263 -33.21 15.14 -1.67
N ALA A 264 -33.39 16.45 -1.93
CA ALA A 264 -34.01 17.37 -1.00
C ALA A 264 -35.24 16.66 -0.49
N ALA A 265 -35.25 16.32 0.80
CA ALA A 265 -36.36 15.67 1.43
C ALA A 265 -37.56 16.58 1.14
N THR A 266 -38.41 16.16 0.21
CA THR A 266 -39.64 16.84 -0.12
C THR A 266 -40.46 16.79 1.15
N THR A 267 -40.35 17.84 1.95
CA THR A 267 -41.21 18.09 3.08
C THR A 267 -42.61 18.19 2.48
N PRO A 268 -43.57 17.34 2.88
CA PRO A 268 -44.95 17.56 2.46
C PRO A 268 -45.34 18.93 3.01
N THR A 269 -45.70 19.85 2.11
CA THR A 269 -46.29 21.12 2.50
C THR A 269 -47.64 20.81 3.18
N PRO A 270 -47.97 21.46 4.31
CA PRO A 270 -49.17 21.16 5.09
C PRO A 270 -50.48 21.34 4.31
#